data_AF-A0A397VHM1-F1
#
_entry.id   AF-A0A397VHM1-F1
#
_cell.length_a   1.000
_cell.length_b   1.000
_cell.length_c   1.000
_cell.angle_alpha   90.00
_cell.angle_beta   90.00
_cell.angle_gamma   90.00
#
_symmetry.space_group_name_H-M   'P 1'
#
loop_
_entity.id
_entity.type
_entity.pdbx_description
1 polymer ?
#
loop_
_entity_poly.entity_id
_entity_poly.type
_entity_poly.pdbx_seq_one_letter_code
_entity_poly.pdbx_strand_id
1 'polypeptide(L)'
;MSRKQRTNVTNACFYCKQRHIKCTGTATCTNCSNRNLRCFFITPNKRRGPKSRWQLLHENHQFFLPTLEQPLLQLPEPLLSNSQMPVQQSVLTIPQLSPLPYSQTLQFPTSPIVPSQ
;
A
#
# COMPACT_ATOMS: atom_id res chain seq x y z
N MET A 1 -45.96 7.08 -6.69
CA MET A 1 -44.61 7.24 -6.10
C MET A 1 -43.69 6.16 -6.65
N SER A 2 -42.69 6.49 -7.47
CA SER A 2 -41.81 5.49 -8.11
C SER A 2 -40.75 4.98 -7.11
N ARG A 3 -40.62 3.65 -6.97
CA ARG A 3 -39.58 3.04 -6.14
C ARG A 3 -38.24 3.20 -6.83
N LYS A 4 -37.38 4.06 -6.29
CA LYS A 4 -35.98 4.18 -6.73
C LYS A 4 -35.26 2.86 -6.45
N GLN A 5 -34.88 2.15 -7.52
CA GLN A 5 -34.15 0.88 -7.45
C GLN A 5 -32.89 1.06 -6.59
N ARG A 6 -32.71 0.20 -5.58
CA ARG A 6 -31.52 0.23 -4.73
C ARG A 6 -30.37 -0.45 -5.46
N THR A 7 -29.38 0.33 -5.90
CA THR A 7 -28.13 -0.23 -6.42
C THR A 7 -27.31 -0.77 -5.25
N ASN A 8 -26.89 -2.04 -5.35
CA ASN A 8 -25.94 -2.63 -4.42
C ASN A 8 -24.53 -2.18 -4.78
N VAL A 9 -23.83 -1.55 -3.85
CA VAL A 9 -22.47 -1.06 -4.05
C VAL A 9 -21.50 -2.05 -3.41
N THR A 10 -20.72 -2.73 -4.24
CA THR A 10 -19.72 -3.72 -3.81
C THR A 10 -18.53 -3.11 -3.08
N ASN A 11 -18.12 -1.89 -3.46
CA ASN A 11 -17.01 -1.17 -2.85
C ASN A 11 -17.37 0.31 -2.67
N ALA A 12 -17.36 0.80 -1.44
CA ALA A 12 -17.55 2.22 -1.14
C ALA A 12 -16.24 3.03 -1.36
N CYS A 13 -16.36 4.31 -1.68
CA CYS A 13 -15.20 5.20 -1.78
C CYS A 13 -14.55 5.41 -0.40
N PHE A 14 -13.30 5.89 -0.38
CA PHE A 14 -12.52 6.09 0.84
C PHE A 14 -13.25 6.94 1.89
N TYR A 15 -13.80 8.08 1.50
CA TYR A 15 -14.52 8.97 2.42
C TYR A 15 -15.79 8.36 3.00
N CYS A 16 -16.58 7.65 2.19
CA CYS A 16 -17.79 6.99 2.67
C CYS A 16 -17.47 5.83 3.62
N LYS A 17 -16.36 5.10 3.36
CA LYS A 17 -15.84 4.09 4.29
C LYS A 17 -15.44 4.74 5.62
N GLN A 18 -14.61 5.77 5.57
CA GLN A 18 -14.10 6.47 6.76
C GLN A 18 -15.22 7.05 7.65
N ARG A 19 -16.31 7.52 7.04
CA ARG A 19 -17.46 8.11 7.75
C ARG A 19 -18.58 7.12 8.04
N HIS A 20 -18.44 5.85 7.64
CA HIS A 20 -19.49 4.83 7.77
C HIS A 20 -20.85 5.26 7.19
N ILE A 21 -20.85 5.98 6.07
CA ILE A 21 -22.07 6.43 5.38
C ILE A 21 -22.29 5.68 4.07
N LYS A 22 -23.55 5.65 3.59
CA LYS A 22 -23.90 5.01 2.33
C LYS A 22 -23.16 5.65 1.15
N CYS A 23 -22.46 4.83 0.37
CA CYS A 23 -21.88 5.24 -0.90
C CYS A 23 -22.84 4.93 -2.05
N THR A 24 -22.91 5.81 -3.05
CA THR A 24 -23.68 5.59 -4.28
C THR A 24 -22.91 4.79 -5.34
N GLY A 25 -21.58 4.66 -5.21
CA GLY A 25 -20.76 3.81 -6.08
C GLY A 25 -20.54 4.33 -7.51
N THR A 26 -20.99 5.55 -7.82
CA THR A 26 -20.69 6.25 -9.09
C THR A 26 -19.26 6.79 -9.09
N ALA A 27 -18.71 7.14 -10.26
CA ALA A 27 -17.33 7.66 -10.41
C ALA A 27 -17.00 8.74 -9.38
N THR A 28 -17.88 9.74 -9.26
CA THR A 28 -17.96 10.62 -8.09
C THR A 28 -19.25 10.30 -7.35
N CYS A 29 -19.17 9.81 -6.12
CA CYS A 29 -20.36 9.51 -5.33
C CYS A 29 -21.06 10.81 -4.91
N THR A 30 -22.39 10.78 -4.77
CA THR A 30 -23.22 11.95 -4.40
C THR A 30 -22.73 12.67 -3.13
N ASN A 31 -22.27 11.92 -2.13
CA ASN A 31 -21.72 12.51 -0.90
C ASN A 31 -20.43 13.28 -1.13
N CYS A 32 -19.53 12.77 -1.98
CA CYS A 32 -18.30 13.45 -2.33
C CYS A 32 -18.57 14.64 -3.25
N SER A 33 -19.51 14.50 -4.20
CA SER A 33 -19.94 15.59 -5.08
C SER A 33 -20.49 16.77 -4.29
N ASN A 34 -21.41 16.54 -3.35
CA ASN A 34 -22.05 17.60 -2.57
C ASN A 34 -21.07 18.34 -1.65
N ARG A 35 -19.96 17.70 -1.29
CA ARG A 35 -18.94 18.25 -0.39
C ARG A 35 -17.71 18.75 -1.14
N ASN A 36 -17.69 18.64 -2.47
CA ASN A 36 -16.54 18.93 -3.32
C ASN A 36 -15.24 18.23 -2.83
N LEU A 37 -15.38 16.98 -2.37
CA LEU A 37 -14.26 16.17 -1.89
C LEU A 37 -13.76 15.24 -2.98
N ARG A 38 -12.45 14.98 -2.97
CA ARG A 38 -11.83 13.99 -3.86
C ARG A 38 -12.41 12.59 -3.59
N CYS A 39 -13.17 12.08 -4.56
CA CYS A 39 -13.72 10.74 -4.52
C CYS A 39 -12.74 9.75 -5.15
N PHE A 40 -12.26 8.79 -4.38
CA PHE A 40 -11.45 7.70 -4.92
C PHE A 40 -11.81 6.37 -4.27
N PHE A 41 -11.72 5.31 -5.06
CA PHE A 41 -11.99 3.94 -4.64
C PHE A 41 -10.67 3.20 -4.52
N ILE A 42 -10.40 2.66 -3.34
CA ILE A 42 -9.26 1.77 -3.13
C ILE A 42 -9.70 0.37 -3.51
N THR A 43 -8.96 -0.28 -4.41
CA THR A 43 -9.16 -1.68 -4.78
C THR A 43 -9.04 -2.57 -3.54
N PRO A 44 -10.04 -3.42 -3.24
CA PRO A 44 -9.93 -4.32 -2.09
C PRO A 44 -8.86 -5.38 -2.36
N ASN A 45 -7.91 -5.54 -1.43
CA ASN A 45 -6.78 -6.46 -1.64
C ASN A 45 -7.19 -7.93 -1.69
N LYS A 46 -8.28 -8.35 -1.01
CA LYS A 46 -8.81 -9.73 -1.04
C LYS A 46 -10.32 -9.72 -0.79
N ARG A 47 -11.06 -10.64 -1.42
CA ARG A 47 -12.48 -10.88 -1.08
C ARG A 47 -12.54 -11.44 0.35
N ARG A 48 -13.51 -10.99 1.15
CA ARG A 48 -13.78 -11.57 2.46
C ARG A 48 -14.44 -12.94 2.30
N GLY A 49 -14.07 -13.89 3.15
CA GLY A 49 -14.61 -15.25 3.17
C GLY A 49 -13.55 -16.32 2.87
N PRO A 50 -13.96 -17.61 2.93
CA PRO A 50 -13.07 -18.72 2.62
C PRO A 50 -12.53 -18.60 1.20
N LYS A 51 -11.22 -18.84 1.04
CA LYS A 51 -10.60 -18.93 -0.28
C LYS A 51 -11.26 -20.08 -1.04
N SER A 52 -11.51 -19.88 -2.34
CA SER A 52 -11.96 -20.99 -3.18
C SER A 52 -10.87 -22.06 -3.23
N ARG A 53 -11.25 -23.32 -3.48
CA ARG A 53 -10.31 -24.44 -3.65
C ARG A 53 -9.19 -24.09 -4.65
N TRP A 54 -9.56 -23.41 -5.73
CA TRP A 54 -8.62 -22.92 -6.74
C TRP A 54 -7.65 -21.87 -6.20
N GLN A 55 -8.09 -20.93 -5.38
CA GLN A 55 -7.22 -19.93 -4.77
C GLN A 55 -6.21 -20.53 -3.78
N LEU A 56 -6.59 -21.59 -3.06
CA LEU A 56 -5.69 -22.31 -2.17
C LEU A 56 -4.57 -23.05 -2.93
N LEU A 57 -4.90 -23.64 -4.08
CA LEU A 57 -3.95 -24.37 -4.92
C LEU A 57 -2.88 -23.46 -5.52
N HIS A 58 -3.26 -22.28 -6.03
CA HIS A 58 -2.32 -21.36 -6.68
C HIS A 58 -1.43 -20.59 -5.69
N GLU A 59 -1.86 -20.39 -4.44
CA GLU A 59 -1.02 -19.73 -3.42
C GLU A 59 0.16 -20.61 -2.99
N ASN A 60 0.09 -21.93 -3.22
CA ASN A 60 1.18 -22.87 -2.97
C ASN A 60 2.20 -22.98 -4.12
N HIS A 61 1.92 -22.42 -5.30
CA HIS A 61 2.74 -22.63 -6.50
C HIS A 61 3.69 -21.47 -6.83
N GLN A 62 4.06 -20.63 -5.85
CA GLN A 62 5.05 -19.55 -6.03
C GLN A 62 6.52 -20.03 -6.05
N PHE A 63 6.81 -21.34 -6.04
CA PHE A 63 8.18 -21.86 -6.01
C PHE A 63 8.51 -22.90 -7.08
N PHE A 64 7.78 -22.96 -8.19
CA PHE A 64 8.24 -23.75 -9.33
C PHE A 64 7.94 -23.01 -10.64
N LEU A 65 8.79 -22.03 -10.95
CA LEU A 65 9.19 -21.86 -12.34
C LEU A 65 9.98 -23.14 -12.67
N PRO A 66 9.50 -24.04 -13.55
CA PRO A 66 10.39 -25.04 -14.09
C PRO A 66 11.44 -24.24 -14.86
N THR A 67 12.64 -24.14 -14.31
CA THR A 67 13.80 -23.73 -15.08
C THR A 67 13.84 -24.69 -16.26
N LEU A 68 13.46 -24.21 -17.45
CA LEU A 68 13.83 -24.85 -18.69
C LEU A 68 15.35 -24.67 -18.78
N GLU A 69 16.09 -25.49 -18.03
CA GLU A 69 17.49 -25.75 -18.31
C GLU A 69 17.52 -26.42 -19.68
N GLN A 70 17.57 -25.58 -20.71
CA GLN A 70 18.03 -26.01 -22.01
C GLN A 70 19.50 -26.41 -21.82
N PRO A 71 19.93 -27.59 -22.30
CA PRO A 71 21.34 -27.91 -22.30
C PRO A 71 22.05 -26.90 -23.21
N LEU A 72 22.78 -25.98 -22.58
CA LEU A 72 23.60 -25.00 -23.26
C LEU A 72 24.70 -25.79 -23.98
N LEU A 73 24.65 -25.83 -25.31
CA LEU A 73 25.77 -26.30 -26.12
C LEU A 73 27.03 -25.57 -25.65
N GLN A 74 27.94 -26.31 -24.99
CA GLN A 74 29.21 -25.79 -24.52
C GLN A 74 29.98 -25.20 -25.70
N LEU A 75 30.04 -23.87 -25.79
CA LEU A 75 31.12 -23.23 -26.53
C LEU A 75 32.37 -23.26 -25.65
N PRO A 76 33.53 -23.71 -26.17
CA PRO A 76 34.77 -23.69 -25.41
C PRO A 76 35.18 -22.25 -25.08
N GLU A 77 35.45 -21.99 -23.80
CA GLU A 77 35.93 -20.70 -23.31
C GLU A 77 37.35 -20.43 -23.86
N PRO A 78 37.62 -19.27 -24.47
CA PRO A 78 38.98 -18.86 -24.75
C PRO A 78 39.69 -18.43 -23.45
N LEU A 79 40.86 -19.03 -23.23
CA LEU A 79 41.75 -18.80 -22.10
C LEU A 79 42.21 -17.33 -21.97
N LEU A 80 42.12 -16.84 -20.72
CA LEU A 80 42.92 -15.81 -20.06
C LEU A 80 43.17 -14.48 -20.78
N SER A 81 42.84 -13.38 -20.09
CA SER A 81 43.91 -12.50 -19.61
C SER A 81 43.39 -11.57 -18.50
N ASN A 82 43.82 -11.87 -17.27
CA ASN A 82 43.68 -10.96 -16.14
C ASN A 82 44.60 -9.77 -16.36
N SER A 83 44.04 -8.57 -16.35
CA SER A 83 44.80 -7.35 -16.11
C SER A 83 44.01 -6.51 -15.13
N GLN A 84 44.41 -6.59 -13.86
CA GLN A 84 43.98 -5.69 -12.79
C GLN A 84 44.05 -4.23 -13.25
N MET A 85 42.96 -3.50 -13.06
CA MET A 85 42.98 -2.04 -12.89
C MET A 85 42.42 -1.73 -11.50
N PRO A 86 43.09 -0.91 -10.68
CA PRO A 86 42.61 -0.56 -9.35
C PRO A 86 41.40 0.39 -9.48
N VAL A 87 40.23 -0.08 -9.05
CA VAL A 87 39.05 0.79 -8.89
C VAL A 87 39.29 1.68 -7.69
N GLN A 88 39.53 2.96 -7.92
CA GLN A 88 39.52 3.98 -6.87
C GLN A 88 38.09 4.10 -6.34
N GLN A 89 37.88 3.66 -5.10
CA GLN A 89 36.64 3.87 -4.38
C GLN A 89 36.54 5.34 -3.97
N SER A 90 35.80 6.14 -4.74
CA SER A 90 35.33 7.43 -4.26
C SER A 90 34.21 7.18 -3.24
N VAL A 91 34.58 7.09 -1.97
CA VAL A 91 33.63 7.13 -0.85
C VAL A 91 32.96 8.50 -0.85
N LEU A 92 31.68 8.54 -1.22
CA LEU A 92 30.83 9.70 -1.00
C LEU A 92 30.54 9.78 0.50
N THR A 93 31.24 10.67 1.20
CA THR A 93 30.96 11.03 2.59
C THR A 93 29.55 11.62 2.67
N ILE A 94 28.60 10.85 3.20
CA ILE A 94 27.26 11.33 3.53
C ILE A 94 27.40 12.21 4.77
N PRO A 95 26.91 13.47 4.78
CA PRO A 95 26.90 14.29 5.99
C PRO A 95 25.97 13.63 7.02
N GLN A 96 26.53 13.32 8.19
CA GLN A 96 25.78 12.77 9.32
C GLN A 96 24.77 13.82 9.82
N LEU A 97 23.49 13.68 9.47
CA LEU A 97 22.43 14.46 10.09
C LEU A 97 22.31 14.05 11.55
N SER A 98 22.66 14.98 12.45
CA SER A 98 22.43 14.83 13.89
C SER A 98 20.92 14.84 14.20
N PRO A 99 20.45 13.99 15.11
CA PRO A 99 19.05 13.99 15.52
C PRO A 99 18.71 15.25 16.32
N LEU A 100 17.59 15.89 15.97
CA LEU A 100 17.05 17.03 16.71
C LEU A 100 16.56 16.58 18.10
N PRO A 101 16.79 17.38 19.17
CA PRO A 101 16.27 17.08 20.48
C PRO A 101 14.75 17.27 20.48
N TYR A 102 14.01 16.17 20.54
CA TYR A 102 12.57 16.20 20.79
C TYR A 102 12.35 16.39 22.29
N SER A 103 12.06 17.62 22.70
CA SER A 103 11.57 17.90 24.05
C SER A 103 10.79 19.21 24.06
N GLN A 104 9.49 19.14 23.78
CA GLN A 104 8.53 20.14 24.25
C GLN A 104 7.30 19.40 24.77
N THR A 105 7.31 19.11 26.07
CA THR A 105 6.16 18.68 26.84
C THR A 105 5.16 19.82 26.87
N LEU A 106 4.04 19.69 26.16
CA LEU A 106 2.91 20.60 26.28
C LEU A 106 2.28 20.42 27.67
N GLN A 107 2.56 21.35 28.58
CA GLN A 107 1.85 21.46 29.85
C GLN A 107 0.45 22.00 29.58
N PHE A 108 -0.57 21.17 29.80
CA PHE A 108 -1.96 21.60 29.78
C PHE A 108 -2.30 22.27 31.11
N PRO A 109 -2.93 23.46 31.12
CA PRO A 109 -3.44 24.06 32.34
C PRO A 109 -4.66 23.26 32.81
N THR A 110 -4.54 22.58 33.95
CA THR A 110 -5.69 22.04 34.66
C THR A 110 -6.42 23.18 35.36
N SER A 111 -7.55 23.59 34.80
CA SER A 111 -8.49 24.47 35.51
C SER A 111 -9.17 23.70 36.65
N PRO A 112 -9.33 24.27 37.85
CA PRO A 112 -10.05 23.63 38.93
C PRO A 112 -11.56 23.58 38.64
N ILE A 113 -12.15 22.43 38.89
CA ILE A 113 -13.60 22.21 38.85
C ILE A 113 -14.19 22.83 40.12
N VAL A 114 -15.05 23.84 39.96
CA VAL A 114 -15.84 24.43 41.05
C VAL A 114 -17.18 23.70 41.10
N PRO A 115 -17.57 23.09 42.24
CA PRO A 115 -18.91 22.54 42.38
C PRO A 115 -19.95 23.65 42.58
N SER A 116 -21.01 23.62 41.77
CA SER A 116 -22.20 24.46 41.95
C SER A 116 -23.05 23.95 43.12
N GLN A 117 -23.50 24.88 43.96
CA GLN A 117 -24.47 24.63 45.04
C GLN A 117 -25.89 24.46 44.50
#